data_AF-A0A1G5GF73-F1
#
_entry.id   AF-A0A1G5GF73-F1
#
_cell.length_a   1.000
_cell.length_b   1.000
_cell.length_c   1.000
_cell.angle_alpha   90.00
_cell.angle_beta   90.00
_cell.angle_gamma   90.00
#
_symmetry.space_group_name_H-M   'P 1'
#
loop_
_entity.id
_entity.type
_entity.pdbx_description
1 polymer ?
#
loop_
_entity_poly.entity_id
_entity_poly.type
_entity_poly.pdbx_seq_one_letter_code
_entity_poly.pdbx_strand_id
1 'polypeptide(L)'
;MGKCKTCNSEEVIFLHEKDKVKIECINGHIYYENYFEEGGSHQRSIGSIKLEDTLFPSQLQLYNKILLEIEKNKEFYKKALPNEKLTMLMKCCGGRDKDIYMIMKKIVEFEKNNN
;
A
#
# COMPACT_ATOMS: atom_id res chain seq x y z
N MET A 1 -11.36 10.73 -2.71
CA MET A 1 -11.38 9.25 -2.62
C MET A 1 -12.20 8.74 -3.79
N GLY A 2 -11.57 8.03 -4.75
CA GLY A 2 -12.29 7.50 -5.92
C GLY A 2 -12.77 6.07 -5.66
N LYS A 3 -13.89 5.70 -6.28
CA LYS A 3 -14.41 4.32 -6.25
C LYS A 3 -14.07 3.62 -7.56
N CYS A 4 -13.99 2.30 -7.51
CA CYS A 4 -13.83 1.50 -8.73
C CYS A 4 -15.05 1.68 -9.63
N LYS A 5 -14.84 2.08 -10.90
CA LYS A 5 -15.94 2.28 -11.85
C LYS A 5 -16.74 1.00 -12.16
N THR A 6 -16.15 -0.18 -11.95
CA THR A 6 -16.78 -1.48 -12.25
C THR A 6 -17.56 -2.06 -11.07
N CYS A 7 -17.00 -2.02 -9.87
CA CYS A 7 -17.56 -2.70 -8.69
C CYS A 7 -17.84 -1.78 -7.50
N ASN A 8 -17.64 -0.47 -7.66
CA ASN A 8 -17.88 0.56 -6.65
C ASN A 8 -17.08 0.39 -5.33
N SER A 9 -16.06 -0.48 -5.32
CA SER A 9 -15.16 -0.65 -4.19
C SER A 9 -14.43 0.65 -3.87
N GLU A 10 -14.27 0.94 -2.58
CA GLU A 10 -13.47 2.06 -2.07
C GLU A 10 -11.99 1.69 -1.91
N GLU A 11 -11.67 0.40 -2.02
CA GLU A 11 -10.30 -0.09 -1.99
C GLU A 11 -9.66 0.06 -3.37
N VAL A 12 -9.20 1.28 -3.66
CA VAL A 12 -8.65 1.68 -4.95
C VAL A 12 -7.31 2.39 -4.75
N ILE A 13 -6.32 2.06 -5.59
CA ILE A 13 -5.04 2.77 -5.69
C ILE A 13 -4.94 3.51 -7.03
N PHE A 14 -4.20 4.61 -7.00
CA PHE A 14 -3.94 5.47 -8.15
C PHE A 14 -2.43 5.58 -8.32
N LEU A 15 -1.89 4.90 -9.33
CA LEU A 15 -0.46 4.88 -9.63
C LEU A 15 -0.21 5.86 -10.78
N HIS A 16 0.46 6.97 -10.48
CA HIS A 16 0.81 8.00 -11.45
C HIS A 16 2.06 7.54 -12.24
N GLU A 17 1.83 6.82 -13.36
CA GLU A 17 2.89 6.35 -14.25
C GLU A 17 3.34 7.45 -15.23
N LYS A 18 4.40 7.21 -16.00
CA LYS A 18 4.96 8.23 -16.90
C LYS A 18 3.96 8.78 -17.91
N ASP A 19 3.07 7.98 -18.47
CA ASP A 19 2.20 8.46 -19.57
C ASP A 19 0.73 8.54 -19.17
N LYS A 20 0.33 7.90 -18.07
CA LYS A 20 -1.07 7.78 -17.65
C LYS A 20 -1.17 7.49 -16.16
N VAL A 21 -2.37 7.60 -15.61
CA VAL A 21 -2.68 7.13 -14.26
C VAL A 21 -3.27 5.73 -14.36
N LYS A 22 -2.58 4.74 -13.80
CA LYS A 22 -3.13 3.39 -13.62
C LYS A 22 -3.99 3.38 -12.37
N ILE A 23 -5.22 2.90 -12.51
CA ILE A 23 -6.17 2.78 -11.42
C ILE A 23 -6.50 1.30 -11.25
N GLU A 24 -6.34 0.81 -10.03
CA GLU A 24 -6.53 -0.60 -9.70
C GLU A 24 -7.37 -0.70 -8.43
N CYS A 25 -8.37 -1.59 -8.40
CA CYS A 25 -9.11 -1.89 -7.19
C CYS A 25 -8.75 -3.27 -6.62
N ILE A 26 -9.08 -3.49 -5.35
CA ILE A 26 -8.77 -4.76 -4.65
C ILE A 26 -9.36 -6.01 -5.31
N ASN A 27 -10.40 -5.86 -6.12
CA ASN A 27 -11.04 -6.95 -6.86
C ASN A 27 -10.37 -7.21 -8.23
N GLY A 28 -9.25 -6.54 -8.55
CA GLY A 28 -8.46 -6.77 -9.75
C GLY A 28 -8.94 -6.02 -11.00
N HIS A 29 -9.91 -5.11 -10.89
CA HIS A 29 -10.27 -4.25 -12.02
C HIS A 29 -9.20 -3.19 -12.24
N ILE A 30 -8.69 -3.10 -13.47
CA ILE A 30 -7.64 -2.15 -13.88
C ILE A 30 -8.17 -1.31 -15.03
N TYR A 31 -7.97 0.01 -14.93
CA TYR A 31 -8.22 0.96 -16.01
C TYR A 31 -7.21 2.11 -15.94
N TYR A 32 -7.16 2.89 -17.00
CA TYR A 32 -6.21 3.98 -17.13
C TYR A 32 -6.92 5.29 -17.43
N GLU A 33 -6.39 6.37 -16.87
CA GLU A 33 -6.87 7.73 -17.12
C GLU A 33 -5.71 8.63 -17.57
N ASN A 34 -6.02 9.59 -18.42
CA ASN A 34 -5.06 10.58 -18.89
C ASN A 34 -4.74 11.62 -17.80
N TYR A 35 -3.62 12.31 -17.97
CA TYR A 35 -3.31 13.50 -17.19
C TYR A 35 -4.09 14.72 -17.68
N PHE A 36 -4.15 15.78 -16.85
CA PHE A 36 -4.84 17.03 -17.17
C PHE A 36 -4.40 17.64 -18.52
N GLU A 37 -3.10 17.58 -18.83
CA GLU A 37 -2.52 18.07 -20.09
C GLU A 37 -3.01 17.30 -21.34
N GLU A 38 -3.58 16.11 -21.15
CA GLU A 38 -4.14 15.23 -22.18
C GLU A 38 -5.67 15.08 -22.03
N GLY A 39 -6.32 16.04 -21.37
CA GLY A 39 -7.78 16.10 -21.19
C GLY A 39 -8.34 15.20 -20.08
N GLY A 40 -7.50 14.65 -19.21
CA GLY A 40 -7.92 13.86 -18.05
C GLY A 40 -8.16 14.69 -16.77
N SER A 41 -8.31 13.99 -15.65
CA SER A 41 -8.65 14.58 -14.33
C SER A 41 -7.52 14.50 -13.29
N HIS A 42 -6.35 13.99 -13.69
CA HIS A 42 -5.25 13.74 -12.78
C HIS A 42 -4.11 14.73 -13.01
N GLN A 43 -3.58 15.28 -11.91
CA GLN A 43 -2.35 16.07 -11.95
C GLN A 43 -1.15 15.14 -12.01
N ARG A 44 -0.24 15.42 -12.95
CA ARG A 44 1.02 14.70 -13.05
C ARG A 44 1.87 14.98 -11.81
N SER A 45 2.22 13.91 -11.09
CA SER A 45 3.21 13.94 -10.03
C SER A 45 4.60 13.72 -10.64
N ILE A 46 5.58 14.55 -10.28
CA ILE A 46 6.97 14.47 -10.77
C ILE A 46 7.82 13.52 -9.88
N GLY A 47 7.20 12.82 -8.92
CA GLY A 47 7.88 11.89 -8.02
C GLY A 47 7.93 10.46 -8.53
N SER A 48 8.89 9.67 -8.04
CA SER A 48 8.83 8.22 -8.15
C SER A 48 7.65 7.67 -7.34
N ILE A 49 7.02 6.61 -7.86
CA ILE A 49 6.01 5.84 -7.12
C ILE A 49 6.66 5.35 -5.82
N LYS A 50 6.00 5.55 -4.69
CA LYS A 50 6.41 5.04 -3.38
C LYS A 50 5.66 3.76 -3.04
N LEU A 51 6.13 3.02 -2.04
CA LEU A 51 5.45 1.82 -1.57
C LEU A 51 4.01 2.13 -1.15
N GLU A 52 3.79 3.23 -0.45
CA GLU A 52 2.49 3.66 0.06
C GLU A 52 1.46 3.85 -1.05
N ASP A 53 1.90 4.28 -2.24
CA ASP A 53 1.03 4.46 -3.41
C ASP A 53 0.49 3.12 -3.93
N THR A 54 1.17 2.01 -3.61
CA THR A 54 0.79 0.64 -4.03
C THR A 54 -0.10 -0.08 -3.02
N LEU A 55 -0.36 0.51 -1.85
CA LEU A 55 -1.17 -0.07 -0.78
C LEU A 55 -2.62 0.39 -0.92
N PHE A 56 -3.56 -0.56 -0.92
CA PHE A 56 -4.97 -0.21 -0.82
C PHE A 56 -5.26 0.52 0.51
N PRO A 57 -6.35 1.32 0.61
CA PRO A 57 -6.64 2.10 1.81
C PRO A 57 -6.59 1.30 3.12
N SER A 58 -7.19 0.11 3.17
CA SER A 58 -7.09 -0.76 4.35
C SER A 58 -5.67 -1.25 4.64
N GLN A 59 -4.89 -1.54 3.60
CA GLN A 59 -3.50 -1.95 3.69
C GLN A 59 -2.60 -0.81 4.18
N LEU A 60 -2.82 0.40 3.67
CA LEU A 60 -2.09 1.59 4.07
C LEU A 60 -2.36 1.92 5.55
N GLN A 61 -3.60 1.78 6.00
CA GLN A 61 -3.94 1.93 7.41
C GLN A 61 -3.19 0.91 8.29
N LEU A 62 -3.15 -0.36 7.88
CA LEU A 62 -2.42 -1.39 8.61
C LEU A 62 -0.91 -1.12 8.60
N TYR A 63 -0.34 -0.76 7.46
CA TYR A 63 1.08 -0.42 7.32
C TYR A 63 1.46 0.74 8.24
N ASN A 64 0.67 1.82 8.28
CA ASN A 64 0.92 2.94 9.18
C ASN A 64 0.86 2.53 10.66
N LYS A 65 -0.07 1.64 11.05
CA LYS A 65 -0.11 1.09 12.41
C LYS A 65 1.14 0.27 12.74
N ILE A 66 1.61 -0.54 11.79
CA ILE A 66 2.84 -1.33 11.93
C ILE A 66 4.04 -0.41 12.14
N LEU A 67 4.19 0.64 11.32
CA LEU A 67 5.27 1.61 11.46
C LEU A 67 5.26 2.29 12.82
N LEU A 68 4.09 2.76 13.27
CA LEU A 68 3.94 3.41 14.59
C LEU A 68 4.28 2.46 15.74
N GLU A 69 3.88 1.20 15.65
CA GLU A 69 4.16 0.19 16.66
C GLU A 69 5.65 -0.17 16.73
N ILE A 70 6.31 -0.31 15.57
CA ILE A 70 7.76 -0.53 15.50
C ILE A 70 8.52 0.67 16.06
N GLU A 71 8.11 1.88 15.71
CA GLU A 71 8.71 3.12 16.21
C GLU A 71 8.58 3.25 17.74
N LYS A 72 7.42 2.87 18.28
CA LYS A 72 7.15 2.89 19.73
C LYS A 72 7.98 1.84 20.49
N ASN A 73 8.17 0.66 19.91
CA ASN A 73 8.78 -0.50 20.58
C ASN A 73 10.08 -0.98 19.89
N LYS A 74 10.90 -0.06 19.37
CA LYS A 74 12.10 -0.37 18.57
C LYS A 74 13.00 -1.44 19.17
N GLU A 75 13.29 -1.33 20.47
CA GLU A 75 14.21 -2.25 21.14
C GLU A 75 13.69 -3.69 21.19
N PHE A 76 12.39 -3.87 21.32
CA PHE A 76 11.75 -5.19 21.19
C PHE A 76 11.92 -5.71 19.77
N TYR A 77 11.53 -4.93 18.76
CA TYR A 77 11.58 -5.39 17.36
C TYR A 77 13.00 -5.61 16.82
N LYS A 78 14.03 -5.01 17.43
CA LYS A 78 15.42 -5.32 17.12
C LYS A 78 15.87 -6.70 17.61
N LYS A 79 15.37 -7.16 18.77
CA LYS A 79 15.86 -8.37 19.46
C LYS A 79 14.93 -9.57 19.33
N ALA A 80 13.64 -9.34 19.19
CA ALA A 80 12.62 -10.38 19.15
C ALA A 80 12.80 -11.33 17.95
N LEU A 81 12.40 -12.58 18.13
CA LEU A 81 12.34 -13.57 17.06
C LEU A 81 11.19 -13.26 16.09
N PRO A 82 11.22 -13.74 14.84
CA PRO A 82 10.17 -13.48 13.85
C PRO A 82 8.74 -13.79 14.34
N ASN A 83 8.55 -14.91 15.04
CA ASN A 83 7.23 -15.31 15.56
C ASN A 83 6.73 -14.37 16.67
N GLU A 84 7.64 -13.85 17.50
CA GLU A 84 7.30 -12.89 18.55
C GLU A 84 6.92 -11.53 17.94
N LYS A 85 7.67 -11.08 16.91
CA LYS A 85 7.32 -9.87 16.15
C LYS A 85 5.94 -10.01 15.51
N LEU A 86 5.67 -11.13 14.84
CA LEU A 86 4.38 -11.39 14.21
C LEU A 86 3.24 -11.38 15.23
N THR A 87 3.42 -12.06 16.36
CA THR A 87 2.44 -12.11 17.45
C THR A 87 2.15 -10.71 18.00
N MET A 88 3.19 -9.90 18.21
CA MET A 88 3.05 -8.53 18.70
C MET A 88 2.34 -7.63 17.69
N LEU A 89 2.69 -7.72 16.40
CA LEU A 89 2.03 -6.95 15.34
C LEU A 89 0.55 -7.32 15.19
N MET A 90 0.19 -8.62 15.27
CA MET A 90 -1.21 -9.04 15.26
C MET A 90 -1.97 -8.44 16.44
N LYS A 91 -1.37 -8.49 17.64
CA LYS A 91 -1.96 -7.99 18.88
C LYS A 91 -2.14 -6.47 18.89
N CYS A 92 -1.15 -5.71 18.42
CA CYS A 92 -1.16 -4.24 18.51
C CYS A 92 -1.79 -3.55 17.30
N CYS A 93 -1.68 -4.13 16.09
CA CYS A 93 -2.13 -3.47 14.86
C CYS A 93 -3.50 -3.95 14.37
N GLY A 94 -4.00 -5.08 14.88
CA GLY A 94 -5.36 -5.58 14.59
C GLY A 94 -5.51 -6.23 13.21
N GLY A 95 -4.44 -6.82 12.67
CA GLY A 95 -4.43 -7.61 11.43
C GLY A 95 -4.23 -9.10 11.71
N ARG A 96 -4.67 -9.96 10.79
CA ARG A 96 -4.33 -11.40 10.84
C ARG A 96 -2.95 -11.64 10.28
N ASP A 97 -2.44 -12.84 10.51
CA ASP A 97 -1.20 -13.36 9.93
C ASP A 97 -1.10 -13.09 8.42
N LYS A 98 -2.16 -13.37 7.67
CA LYS A 98 -2.24 -13.19 6.22
C LYS A 98 -2.15 -11.71 5.83
N ASP A 99 -2.77 -10.82 6.61
CA ASP A 99 -2.80 -9.39 6.30
C ASP A 99 -1.41 -8.78 6.52
N ILE A 100 -0.74 -9.13 7.62
CA ILE A 100 0.64 -8.72 7.91
C ILE A 100 1.60 -9.30 6.87
N TYR A 101 1.46 -10.59 6.56
CA TYR A 101 2.27 -11.24 5.54
C TYR A 101 2.14 -10.55 4.18
N MET A 102 0.93 -10.17 3.77
CA MET A 102 0.70 -9.44 2.53
C MET A 102 1.42 -8.08 2.49
N ILE A 103 1.41 -7.33 3.59
CA ILE A 103 2.15 -6.06 3.69
C ILE A 103 3.66 -6.32 3.55
N MET A 104 4.20 -7.28 4.29
CA MET A 104 5.63 -7.63 4.23
C MET A 104 6.04 -8.12 2.84
N LYS A 105 5.20 -8.92 2.19
CA LYS A 105 5.41 -9.37 0.81
C LYS A 105 5.46 -8.20 -0.16
N LYS A 106 4.53 -7.24 -0.05
CA LYS A 106 4.53 -6.03 -0.89
C LYS A 106 5.77 -5.17 -0.68
N ILE A 107 6.24 -5.01 0.56
CA ILE A 107 7.50 -4.30 0.87
C ILE A 107 8.65 -4.95 0.10
N VAL A 108 8.81 -6.27 0.21
CA VAL A 108 9.90 -7.02 -0.45
C VAL A 108 9.78 -6.95 -1.98
N GLU A 109 8.58 -7.09 -2.53
CA GLU A 109 8.35 -6.98 -3.97
C GLU A 109 8.68 -5.58 -4.49
N PHE A 110 8.30 -4.55 -3.74
CA PHE A 110 8.61 -3.16 -4.09
C PHE A 110 10.12 -2.90 -4.06
N GLU A 111 10.84 -3.35 -3.03
CA GLU A 111 12.30 -3.23 -2.96
C GLU A 111 13.02 -3.96 -4.10
N LYS A 112 12.52 -5.13 -4.53
CA LYS A 112 13.10 -5.88 -5.64
C LYS A 112 12.89 -5.20 -7.00
N ASN A 113 11.78 -4.50 -7.18
CA ASN A 113 11.45 -3.84 -8.45
C ASN A 113 12.07 -2.44 -8.58
N ASN A 114 12.58 -1.86 -7.48
CA ASN A 114 13.16 -0.51 -7.44
C ASN A 114 14.67 -0.50 -7.09
N ASN A 115 15.31 -1.65 -6.95
CA ASN A 115 16.77 -1.84 -6.91
C ASN A 115 17.27 -2.45 -8.21
#